data_AF-Q93EG8-F1
#
_entry.id   AF-Q93EG8-F1
#
_cell.length_a   1.000
_cell.length_b   1.000
_cell.length_c   1.000
_cell.angle_alpha   90.00
_cell.angle_beta   90.00
_cell.angle_gamma   90.00
#
_symmetry.space_group_name_H-M   'P 1'
#
loop_
_entity.id
_entity.type
_entity.pdbx_description
1 polymer ?
#
loop_
_entity_poly.entity_id
_entity_poly.type
_entity_poly.pdbx_seq_one_letter_code
_entity_poly.pdbx_strand_id
1 'polypeptide(L)' 'VWDGITIEDDVFIGANVSFSNDKYPRSKQYPSTFAKTLIKKGASIGAGRVILPGIIIGERATIAAGAVVTKDVGDDC' A
#
# COMPACT_ATOMS: atom_id res chain seq x y z
N VAL A 1 -11.00 1.30 -3.98
CA VAL A 1 -10.01 0.63 -3.11
C VAL A 1 -10.28 -0.87 -3.23
N TRP A 2 -9.27 -1.69 -3.52
CA TRP A 2 -9.45 -3.14 -3.70
C TRP A 2 -9.77 -3.84 -2.38
N ASP A 3 -10.26 -5.07 -2.47
CA ASP A 3 -10.46 -5.92 -1.30
C ASP A 3 -9.12 -6.20 -0.61
N GLY A 4 -9.10 -6.07 0.72
CA GLY A 4 -7.90 -6.19 1.55
C GLY A 4 -7.08 -4.91 1.75
N ILE A 5 -7.49 -3.75 1.23
CA ILE A 5 -6.79 -2.48 1.50
C ILE A 5 -7.61 -1.61 2.44
N THR A 6 -7.01 -1.22 3.56
CA THR A 6 -7.56 -0.28 4.53
C THR A 6 -6.76 1.01 4.51
N ILE A 7 -7.46 2.13 4.38
CA ILE A 7 -6.89 3.47 4.41
C ILE A 7 -7.58 4.21 5.54
N GLU A 8 -6.80 4.66 6.53
CA GLU A 8 -7.28 5.44 7.67
C GLU A 8 -7.47 6.93 7.32
N ASP A 9 -7.86 7.72 8.32
CA ASP A 9 -8.15 9.14 8.16
C ASP A 9 -6.93 9.95 7.67
N ASP A 10 -7.19 11.06 6.99
CA ASP A 10 -6.18 12.06 6.61
C ASP A 10 -5.02 11.52 5.74
N VAL A 11 -5.18 10.35 5.10
CA VAL A 11 -4.18 9.79 4.18
C VAL A 11 -4.22 10.51 2.83
N PHE A 12 -3.06 10.98 2.37
CA PHE A 12 -2.89 11.52 1.03
C PHE A 12 -2.43 10.43 0.05
N ILE A 13 -3.16 10.24 -1.06
CA ILE A 13 -2.78 9.31 -2.13
C ILE A 13 -2.58 10.11 -3.43
N GLY A 14 -1.33 10.17 -3.88
CA GLY A 14 -0.99 10.81 -5.15
C GLY A 14 -1.52 10.07 -6.37
N ALA A 15 -1.48 10.75 -7.53
CA ALA A 15 -1.91 10.16 -8.79
C ALA A 15 -1.14 8.87 -9.15
N ASN A 16 -1.79 7.88 -9.75
CA ASN A 16 -1.15 6.64 -10.22
C ASN A 16 -0.47 5.79 -9.11
N VAL A 17 -1.01 5.78 -7.90
CA VAL A 17 -0.60 4.80 -6.87
C VAL A 17 -1.25 3.45 -7.14
N SER A 18 -0.44 2.41 -7.21
CA SER A 18 -0.86 1.02 -7.41
C SER A 18 -0.69 0.22 -6.12
N PHE A 19 -1.75 -0.45 -5.71
CA PHE A 19 -1.74 -1.39 -4.59
C PHE A 19 -1.91 -2.80 -5.13
N SER A 20 -1.09 -3.73 -4.67
CA SER A 20 -1.28 -5.17 -4.94
C SER A 20 -1.75 -5.89 -3.68
N ASN A 21 -2.54 -6.95 -3.85
CA ASN A 21 -3.03 -7.80 -2.76
C ASN A 21 -2.68 -9.30 -2.98
N ASP A 22 -2.15 -9.66 -4.15
CA ASP A 22 -1.63 -10.99 -4.46
C ASP A 22 -0.10 -10.94 -4.57
N LYS A 23 0.58 -11.75 -3.74
CA LYS A 23 2.05 -11.82 -3.69
C LYS A 23 2.63 -12.59 -4.87
N TYR A 24 1.88 -13.52 -5.45
CA TYR A 24 2.33 -14.39 -6.53
C TYR A 24 1.25 -14.47 -7.61
N PRO A 25 0.91 -13.32 -8.24
CA PRO A 25 -0.17 -13.25 -9.21
C PRO A 25 0.13 -14.16 -10.39
N ARG A 26 -0.81 -15.05 -10.70
CA ARG A 26 -0.70 -15.98 -11.82
C ARG A 26 -2.02 -16.04 -12.58
N SER A 27 -1.92 -15.99 -13.90
CA SER A 27 -3.11 -15.98 -14.77
C SER A 27 -4.03 -17.17 -14.48
N LYS A 28 -5.31 -16.88 -14.24
CA LYS A 28 -6.37 -17.86 -13.90
C LYS A 28 -6.10 -18.69 -12.63
N GLN A 29 -5.18 -18.26 -11.77
CA GLN A 29 -4.95 -18.84 -10.45
C GLN A 29 -5.13 -17.74 -9.42
N TYR A 30 -6.11 -17.93 -8.53
CA TYR A 30 -6.42 -16.97 -7.48
C TYR A 30 -6.02 -17.56 -6.12
N PRO A 31 -5.43 -16.76 -5.23
CA PRO A 31 -5.12 -17.23 -3.88
C PRO A 31 -6.42 -17.47 -3.11
N SER A 32 -6.36 -18.37 -2.11
CA SER A 32 -7.48 -18.59 -1.20
C SER A 32 -7.77 -17.38 -0.31
N THR A 33 -6.76 -16.55 -0.06
CA THR A 33 -6.85 -15.33 0.73
C THR A 33 -5.95 -14.24 0.12
N PHE A 34 -6.43 -12.99 0.12
CA PHE A 34 -5.64 -11.84 -0.29
C PHE A 34 -4.89 -11.24 0.89
N ALA A 35 -3.68 -10.73 0.64
CA ALA A 35 -2.92 -10.04 1.66
C ALA A 35 -3.58 -8.70 2.00
N LYS A 36 -3.47 -8.30 3.28
CA LYS A 36 -4.08 -7.06 3.78
C LYS A 36 -3.05 -5.96 3.90
N THR A 37 -3.32 -4.83 3.24
CA THR A 37 -2.48 -3.64 3.29
C THR A 37 -3.17 -2.56 4.12
N LEU A 38 -2.45 -1.98 5.08
CA LEU A 38 -2.96 -0.94 5.96
C LEU A 38 -2.16 0.34 5.76
N ILE A 39 -2.84 1.43 5.44
CA ILE A 39 -2.27 2.77 5.38
C ILE A 39 -2.79 3.55 6.59
N LYS A 40 -1.91 3.81 7.56
CA LYS A 40 -2.29 4.44 8.81
C LYS A 40 -2.50 5.95 8.67
N LYS A 41 -3.17 6.53 9.67
CA LYS A 41 -3.60 7.91 9.70
C LYS A 41 -2.50 8.91 9.31
N GLY A 42 -2.85 9.87 8.44
CA GLY A 42 -1.97 10.97 8.07
C GLY A 42 -0.80 10.60 7.16
N ALA A 43 -0.68 9.34 6.72
CA ALA A 43 0.37 8.93 5.80
C ALA A 43 0.23 9.65 4.43
N SER A 44 1.35 9.92 3.78
CA SER A 44 1.42 10.60 2.48
C SER A 44 2.10 9.72 1.44
N ILE A 45 1.34 9.27 0.44
CA ILE A 45 1.86 8.47 -0.67
C ILE A 45 2.01 9.38 -1.90
N GLY A 46 3.24 9.58 -2.38
CA GLY A 46 3.47 10.37 -3.60
C GLY A 46 2.79 9.78 -4.85
N ALA A 47 2.75 10.50 -5.97
CA ALA A 47 2.09 10.10 -7.23
C ALA A 47 2.81 9.16 -8.24
N GLY A 48 2.60 7.84 -8.26
CA GLY A 48 3.20 6.90 -9.24
C GLY A 48 4.02 5.80 -8.58
N ARG A 49 3.44 5.13 -7.58
CA ARG A 49 4.13 4.25 -6.62
C ARG A 49 3.53 2.87 -6.66
N VAL A 50 4.29 1.89 -6.22
CA VAL A 50 3.80 0.51 -6.09
C VAL A 50 3.94 0.08 -4.64
N ILE A 51 2.81 -0.28 -4.02
CA ILE A 51 2.77 -0.88 -2.68
C ILE A 51 2.56 -2.39 -2.86
N LEU A 52 3.54 -3.18 -2.44
CA LEU A 52 3.43 -4.63 -2.48
C LEU A 52 2.40 -5.15 -1.46
N PRO A 53 1.90 -6.39 -1.63
CA PRO A 53 0.86 -6.95 -0.79
C PRO A 53 1.29 -7.14 0.66
N GLY A 54 0.37 -6.88 1.59
CA GLY A 54 0.55 -7.24 2.99
C GLY A 54 1.40 -6.25 3.79
N ILE A 55 1.42 -4.98 3.38
CA ILE A 55 2.31 -3.95 3.94
C ILE A 55 1.53 -3.01 4.86
N ILE A 56 2.19 -2.60 5.94
CA ILE A 56 1.74 -1.51 6.82
C ILE A 56 2.56 -0.26 6.53
N ILE A 57 1.87 0.83 6.19
CA ILE A 57 2.45 2.17 6.11
C ILE A 57 2.10 2.91 7.40
N GLY A 58 3.14 3.31 8.13
CA GLY A 58 3.05 4.00 9.42
C GLY A 58 2.26 5.31 9.40
N GLU A 59 1.86 5.76 10.58
CA GLU A 59 1.22 7.07 10.76
C GLU A 59 2.16 8.17 10.32
N ARG A 60 1.62 9.16 9.58
CA ARG A 60 2.37 10.31 9.07
C ARG A 60 3.60 9.96 8.23
N ALA A 61 3.77 8.69 7.84
CA ALA A 61 4.87 8.23 7.01
C ALA A 61 4.74 8.79 5.59
N THR A 62 5.87 9.13 4.98
CA THR A 62 5.94 9.72 3.64
C THR A 62 6.61 8.77 2.66
N ILE A 63 5.83 8.31 1.67
CA ILE A 63 6.33 7.50 0.56
C ILE A 63 6.72 8.42 -0.59
N ALA A 64 8.02 8.54 -0.81
CA ALA A 64 8.61 9.38 -1.84
C ALA A 64 8.18 9.01 -3.26
N ALA A 65 8.44 9.95 -4.18
CA ALA A 65 8.11 9.74 -5.57
C ALA A 65 8.86 8.57 -6.23
N GLY A 66 8.16 7.73 -6.98
CA GLY A 66 8.69 6.60 -7.74
C GLY A 66 8.99 5.36 -6.90
N ALA A 67 8.70 5.39 -5.59
CA ALA A 67 9.04 4.31 -4.69
C ALA A 67 8.29 3.00 -5.00
N VAL A 68 9.01 1.89 -4.82
CA VAL A 68 8.44 0.54 -4.71
C VAL A 68 8.58 0.12 -3.25
N VAL A 69 7.45 -0.01 -2.55
CA VAL A 69 7.43 -0.35 -1.13
C VAL A 69 7.31 -1.86 -0.99
N THR A 70 8.35 -2.48 -0.44
CA THR A 70 8.49 -3.94 -0.34
C THR A 70 8.44 -4.48 1.09
N LYS A 71 8.36 -3.58 2.08
CA LYS A 71 8.34 -3.87 3.51
C LYS A 71 7.56 -2.78 4.23
N ASP A 72 7.19 -3.06 5.47
CA ASP A 72 6.54 -2.07 6.33
C ASP A 72 7.39 -0.82 6.50
N VAL A 73 6.71 0.32 6.62
CA VAL A 73 7.30 1.64 6.83
C VAL A 73 6.89 2.10 8.21
N GLY A 74 7.87 2.52 9.01
CA GLY A 74 7.63 2.99 10.37
C GLY A 74 6.84 4.28 10.42
N ASP A 75 6.28 4.57 11.60
CA ASP A 75 5.61 5.85 11.85
C ASP A 75 6.62 7.02 11.73
N ASP A 76 6.15 8.19 11.29
CA ASP A 76 6.94 9.43 11.12
C ASP A 76 8.18 9.31 10.21
N CYS A 77 8.22 8.30 9.35
CA CYS A 77 9.32 8.01 8.42
C CYS A 77 9.21 8.77 7.08
#